data_AF-H0GU11-F1
#
_entry.id   AF-H0GU11-F1
#
_cell.length_a   1.000
_cell.length_b   1.000
_cell.length_c   1.000
_cell.angle_alpha   90.00
_cell.angle_beta   90.00
_cell.angle_gamma   90.00
#
_symmetry.space_group_name_H-M   'P 1'
#
loop_
_entity.id
_entity.type
_entity.pdbx_description
1 polymer ?
#
loop_
_entity_poly.entity_id
_entity_poly.type
_entity_poly.pdbx_seq_one_letter_code
_entity_poly.pdbx_strand_id
1 'polypeptide(L)'
;MSELDALLKEINGSLATTSESLERLSGLYNNSEIDEVSESNQLHEHLFSDAKKPTEKVSLLSLKNGSMLGYINSLMMLIGNRLDEKCKNPTAMDARERSIQHRVVLERGVKPLEKKLSYQLDKLTRAYIKMEKEYKDAEKRALETSTLANHGKDDNDSEEDDSSEEEMAYRPNTSGIISTDKKSSHGDEEVSKEENGDENGDDESGVYKPPKITAVLPPQQTHFEDRFDAREHKDRSSKSRMQAMEEYIRESSDQPDWSASIGADIVNHGRGGIKSSRDTEKELKVTSFEEDNFTRLNITNKAEKRKQKQRERNARVNVIGGEDFGIFSSKRKLEDSTSRRGAKKTRSAWDRAQRKL
;
A
#
# COMPACT_ATOMS: atom_id res chain seq x y z
N MET A 1 45.30 69.05 -5.42
CA MET A 1 45.64 68.80 -4.00
C MET A 1 44.39 68.47 -3.16
N SER A 2 43.24 69.14 -3.35
CA SER A 2 42.03 68.86 -2.55
C SER A 2 41.43 67.47 -2.72
N GLU A 3 41.53 66.86 -3.91
CA GLU A 3 41.00 65.51 -4.16
C GLU A 3 41.82 64.42 -3.48
N LEU A 4 43.15 64.60 -3.39
CA LEU A 4 44.04 63.71 -2.65
C LEU A 4 43.73 63.78 -1.15
N ASP A 5 43.52 64.98 -0.61
CA ASP A 5 43.16 65.18 0.80
C ASP A 5 41.78 64.60 1.13
N ALA A 6 40.83 64.63 0.19
CA ALA A 6 39.53 63.99 0.36
C ALA A 6 39.64 62.46 0.40
N LEU A 7 40.40 61.87 -0.54
CA LEU A 7 40.69 60.43 -0.56
C LEU A 7 41.41 59.97 0.70
N LEU A 8 42.40 60.73 1.18
CA LEU A 8 43.12 60.39 2.42
C LEU A 8 42.21 60.45 3.66
N LYS A 9 41.26 61.39 3.71
CA LYS A 9 40.25 61.44 4.78
C LYS A 9 39.28 60.26 4.72
N GLU A 10 38.86 59.86 3.53
CA GLU A 10 37.97 58.71 3.34
C GLU A 10 38.68 57.40 3.71
N ILE A 11 39.95 57.24 3.32
CA ILE A 11 40.78 56.10 3.70
C ILE A 11 40.94 56.05 5.23
N ASN A 12 41.24 57.17 5.88
CA ASN A 12 41.34 57.23 7.34
C ASN A 12 40.00 56.93 8.03
N GLY A 13 38.88 57.37 7.47
CA GLY A 13 37.54 57.02 7.95
C GLY A 13 37.27 55.52 7.85
N SER A 14 37.58 54.91 6.71
CA SER A 14 37.49 53.47 6.50
C SER A 14 38.37 52.70 7.49
N LEU A 15 39.61 53.14 7.71
CA LEU A 15 40.54 52.55 8.66
C LEU A 15 40.03 52.64 10.12
N ALA A 16 39.42 53.77 10.49
CA ALA A 16 38.79 53.91 11.80
C ALA A 16 37.59 52.94 11.97
N THR A 17 36.70 52.87 10.98
CA THR A 17 35.55 51.94 11.02
C THR A 17 35.97 50.47 11.08
N THR A 18 37.03 50.11 10.34
CA THR A 18 37.57 48.74 10.38
C THR A 18 38.22 48.44 11.74
N SER A 19 38.94 49.38 12.35
CA SER A 19 39.46 49.21 13.72
C SER A 19 38.35 49.00 14.75
N GLU A 20 37.27 49.80 14.68
CA GLU A 20 36.13 49.69 15.59
C GLU A 20 35.40 48.35 15.40
N SER A 21 35.28 47.87 14.17
CA SER A 21 34.71 46.55 13.88
C SER A 21 35.58 45.41 14.42
N LEU A 22 36.92 45.57 14.39
CA LEU A 22 37.86 44.59 14.89
C LEU A 22 37.90 44.56 16.43
N GLU A 23 37.74 45.72 17.09
CA GLU A 23 37.55 45.81 18.55
C GLU A 23 36.23 45.18 19.00
N ARG A 24 35.14 45.38 18.24
CA ARG A 24 33.87 44.68 18.51
C ARG A 24 34.02 43.16 18.36
N LEU A 25 34.71 42.71 17.31
CA LEU A 25 34.96 41.29 17.07
C LEU A 25 35.85 40.69 18.18
N SER A 26 36.90 41.38 18.61
CA SER A 26 37.76 40.93 19.70
C SER A 26 37.01 40.89 21.03
N GLY A 27 36.12 41.84 21.29
CA GLY A 27 35.20 41.81 22.43
C GLY A 27 34.29 40.58 22.42
N LEU A 28 33.69 40.24 21.28
CA LEU A 28 32.87 39.03 21.13
C LEU A 28 33.69 37.74 21.36
N TYR A 29 34.91 37.69 20.84
CA TYR A 29 35.77 36.52 21.01
C TYR A 29 36.21 36.34 22.47
N ASN A 30 36.61 37.43 23.14
CA ASN A 30 37.00 37.39 24.54
C ASN A 30 35.82 37.05 25.48
N ASN A 31 34.59 37.42 25.12
CA ASN A 31 33.38 37.07 25.87
C ASN A 31 32.89 35.63 25.60
N SER A 32 33.34 35.00 24.50
CA SER A 32 32.92 33.65 24.11
C SER A 32 33.44 32.54 25.04
N GLU A 33 34.48 32.78 25.84
CA GLU A 33 35.00 31.78 26.79
C GLU A 33 34.14 31.62 28.07
N ILE A 34 33.16 32.51 28.32
CA ILE A 34 32.39 32.53 29.59
C ILE A 34 30.87 32.32 29.39
N ASP A 35 30.30 32.53 28.20
CA ASP A 35 28.84 32.76 28.06
C ASP A 35 28.09 31.87 27.03
N GLU A 36 28.51 30.61 26.82
CA GLU A 36 27.76 29.64 25.97
C GLU A 36 26.30 29.42 26.41
N VAL A 37 25.94 29.79 27.65
CA VAL A 37 24.62 29.57 28.25
C VAL A 37 23.65 30.74 27.99
N SER A 38 24.12 31.97 27.78
CA SER A 38 23.24 33.15 27.65
C SER A 38 22.72 33.35 26.22
N GLU A 39 23.54 33.13 25.20
CA GLU A 39 23.13 33.30 23.80
C GLU A 39 22.12 32.24 23.36
N SER A 40 22.25 31.01 23.85
CA SER A 40 21.27 29.94 23.57
C SER A 40 19.89 30.28 24.11
N ASN A 41 19.79 30.94 25.26
CA ASN A 41 18.52 31.37 25.86
C ASN A 41 17.91 32.58 25.12
N GLN A 42 18.71 33.54 24.67
CA GLN A 42 18.22 34.68 23.88
C GLN A 42 17.74 34.24 22.49
N LEU A 43 18.47 33.34 21.83
CA LEU A 43 18.03 32.76 20.55
C LEU A 43 16.75 31.94 20.71
N HIS A 44 16.62 31.19 21.81
CA HIS A 44 15.39 30.47 22.13
C HIS A 44 14.23 31.46 22.33
N GLU A 45 14.42 32.54 23.07
CA GLU A 45 13.35 33.51 23.30
C GLU A 45 12.90 34.23 22.02
N HIS A 46 13.83 34.60 21.14
CA HIS A 46 13.53 35.22 19.85
C HIS A 46 12.89 34.26 18.83
N LEU A 47 13.27 32.97 18.81
CA LEU A 47 12.66 31.97 17.93
C LEU A 47 11.26 31.56 18.40
N PHE A 48 11.01 31.53 19.70
CA PHE A 48 9.73 31.12 20.27
C PHE A 48 8.78 32.30 20.60
N SER A 49 9.21 33.57 20.46
CA SER A 49 8.30 34.71 20.57
C SER A 49 7.24 34.72 19.46
N ASP A 50 7.59 34.22 18.27
CA ASP A 50 6.63 34.06 17.16
C ASP A 50 5.66 32.88 17.37
N ALA A 51 6.02 31.90 18.20
CA ALA A 51 5.16 30.77 18.54
C ALA A 51 4.01 31.13 19.51
N LYS A 52 4.05 32.32 20.14
CA LYS A 52 3.00 32.82 21.07
C LYS A 52 1.88 33.60 20.36
N LYS A 53 2.01 33.90 19.07
CA LYS A 53 0.90 34.46 18.27
C LYS A 53 -0.14 33.34 18.04
N PRO A 54 -1.45 33.61 18.15
CA PRO A 54 -2.47 32.59 17.88
C PRO A 54 -2.24 32.08 16.47
N THR A 55 -1.93 30.79 16.36
CA THR A 55 -1.37 30.19 15.16
C THR A 55 -2.33 30.38 13.99
N GLU A 56 -1.91 31.25 13.09
CA GLU A 56 -2.44 31.35 11.74
C GLU A 56 -2.53 29.91 11.19
N LYS A 57 -3.74 29.49 10.81
CA LYS A 57 -4.13 28.13 10.39
C LYS A 57 -2.91 27.31 9.96
N VAL A 58 -2.43 26.42 10.84
CA VAL A 58 -1.16 25.70 10.63
C VAL A 58 -1.27 24.91 9.33
N SER A 59 -0.68 25.44 8.26
CA SER A 59 -0.65 24.77 6.96
C SER A 59 0.06 23.44 7.12
N LEU A 60 -0.41 22.37 6.46
CA LEU A 60 0.25 21.06 6.50
C LEU A 60 1.73 21.19 6.10
N LEU A 61 2.05 22.11 5.18
CA LEU A 61 3.41 22.41 4.77
C LEU A 61 4.23 23.03 5.91
N SER A 62 3.65 23.97 6.66
CA SER A 62 4.29 24.58 7.83
C SER A 62 4.52 23.54 8.93
N LEU A 63 3.52 22.68 9.21
CA LEU A 63 3.66 21.57 10.15
C LEU A 63 4.75 20.59 9.74
N LYS A 64 4.82 20.25 8.44
CA LYS A 64 5.84 19.35 7.89
C LYS A 64 7.23 19.93 8.03
N ASN A 65 7.42 21.18 7.62
CA ASN A 65 8.71 21.87 7.71
C ASN A 65 9.14 22.04 9.18
N GLY A 66 8.23 22.45 10.07
CA GLY A 66 8.49 22.57 11.50
C GLY A 66 8.81 21.22 12.17
N SER A 67 8.11 20.15 11.81
CA SER A 67 8.38 18.81 12.35
C SER A 67 9.70 18.23 11.84
N MET A 68 10.06 18.48 10.58
CA MET A 68 11.38 18.10 10.05
C MET A 68 12.51 18.87 10.71
N LEU A 69 12.35 20.18 10.90
CA LEU A 69 13.33 21.01 11.59
C LEU A 69 13.50 20.56 13.06
N GLY A 70 12.39 20.31 13.77
CA GLY A 70 12.41 19.76 15.12
C GLY A 70 13.11 18.40 15.20
N TYR A 71 12.90 17.53 14.21
CA TYR A 71 13.59 16.25 14.13
C TYR A 71 15.11 16.43 13.96
N ILE A 72 15.55 17.28 13.03
CA ILE A 72 16.97 17.56 12.81
C ILE A 72 17.61 18.14 14.08
N ASN A 73 16.94 19.09 14.74
CA ASN A 73 17.42 19.66 15.99
C ASN A 73 17.58 18.59 17.09
N SER A 74 16.59 17.71 17.26
CA SER A 74 16.66 16.60 18.24
C SER A 74 17.80 15.62 17.94
N LEU A 75 18.11 15.39 16.66
CA LEU A 75 19.25 14.57 16.24
C LEU A 75 20.58 15.27 16.52
N MET A 76 20.66 16.58 16.27
CA MET A 76 21.85 17.38 16.57
C MET A 76 22.14 17.37 18.07
N MET A 77 21.13 17.50 18.91
CA MET A 77 21.27 17.35 20.38
C MET A 77 21.76 15.94 20.75
N LEU A 78 21.26 14.88 20.10
CA LEU A 78 21.74 13.51 20.33
C LEU A 78 23.21 13.33 19.94
N ILE A 79 23.66 13.96 18.85
CA ILE A 79 25.05 13.92 18.40
C ILE A 79 25.93 14.73 19.37
N GLY A 80 25.51 15.93 19.77
CA GLY A 80 26.21 16.76 20.76
C GLY A 80 26.40 16.03 22.09
N ASN A 81 25.34 15.40 22.60
CA ASN A 81 25.41 14.60 23.84
C ASN A 81 26.32 13.36 23.73
N ARG A 82 26.58 12.87 22.52
CA ARG A 82 27.52 11.76 22.29
C ARG A 82 28.97 12.23 22.20
N LEU A 83 29.20 13.48 21.84
CA LEU A 83 30.52 14.09 21.71
C LEU A 83 31.01 14.69 23.03
N ASP A 84 30.11 15.05 23.94
CA ASP A 84 30.47 15.57 25.26
C ASP A 84 30.90 14.46 26.23
N GLU A 85 32.21 14.39 26.54
CA GLU A 85 32.80 13.42 27.47
C GLU A 85 32.35 13.61 28.94
N LYS A 86 31.77 14.77 29.29
CA LYS A 86 31.28 15.05 30.66
C LYS A 86 29.85 14.58 30.91
N CYS A 87 29.11 14.23 29.86
CA CYS A 87 27.73 13.74 29.97
C CYS A 87 27.70 12.30 30.50
N LYS A 88 27.49 12.14 31.83
CA LYS A 88 27.37 10.85 32.52
C LYS A 88 26.25 9.93 31.98
N ASN A 89 25.26 10.50 31.29
CA ASN A 89 24.16 9.77 30.66
C ASN A 89 24.21 9.99 29.13
N PRO A 90 24.84 9.09 28.35
CA PRO A 90 25.01 9.22 26.90
C PRO A 90 23.70 9.06 26.10
N THR A 91 22.56 8.94 26.80
CA THR A 91 21.21 8.90 26.24
C THR A 91 20.37 9.93 26.98
N ALA A 92 20.43 11.19 26.55
CA ALA A 92 19.45 12.18 26.97
C ALA A 92 18.06 11.67 26.55
N MET A 93 17.30 11.15 27.51
CA MET A 93 15.97 10.57 27.29
C MET A 93 15.06 11.56 26.56
N ASP A 94 15.17 12.84 26.89
CA ASP A 94 14.37 13.92 26.31
C ASP A 94 14.67 14.14 24.81
N ALA A 95 15.94 14.20 24.41
CA ALA A 95 16.29 14.34 22.99
C ALA A 95 15.85 13.12 22.16
N ARG A 96 16.00 11.91 22.73
CA ARG A 96 15.50 10.68 22.11
C ARG A 96 13.98 10.68 22.00
N GLU A 97 13.28 11.07 23.06
CA GLU A 97 11.82 11.12 23.09
C GLU A 97 11.28 12.12 22.06
N ARG A 98 11.84 13.33 22.00
CA ARG A 98 11.49 14.33 20.98
C ARG A 98 11.77 13.82 19.57
N SER A 99 12.87 13.10 19.35
CA SER A 99 13.17 12.51 18.04
C SER A 99 12.12 11.47 17.61
N ILE A 100 11.65 10.66 18.56
CA ILE A 100 10.58 9.68 18.32
C ILE A 100 9.26 10.41 18.06
N GLN A 101 8.91 11.41 18.86
CA GLN A 101 7.70 12.21 18.68
C GLN A 101 7.66 12.87 17.30
N HIS A 102 8.71 13.58 16.89
CA HIS A 102 8.78 14.20 15.56
C HIS A 102 8.71 13.16 14.43
N ARG A 103 9.33 11.99 14.60
CA ARG A 103 9.24 10.91 13.61
C ARG A 103 7.83 10.32 13.51
N VAL A 104 7.15 10.11 14.64
CA VAL A 104 5.76 9.65 14.66
C VAL A 104 4.84 10.67 14.00
N VAL A 105 5.03 11.96 14.25
CA VAL A 105 4.25 13.02 13.60
C VAL A 105 4.46 13.02 12.08
N LEU A 106 5.70 12.85 11.60
CA LEU A 106 5.98 12.77 10.16
C LEU A 106 5.36 11.52 9.52
N GLU A 107 5.58 10.35 10.12
CA GLU A 107 5.17 9.06 9.56
C GLU A 107 3.66 8.83 9.64
N ARG A 108 3.07 9.08 10.82
CA ARG A 108 1.67 8.73 11.11
C ARG A 108 0.72 9.93 11.06
N GLY A 109 1.23 11.15 11.17
CA GLY A 109 0.45 12.38 11.02
C GLY A 109 0.49 12.93 9.60
N VAL A 110 1.66 13.39 9.16
CA VAL A 110 1.82 14.15 7.90
C VAL A 110 1.62 13.28 6.66
N LYS A 111 2.34 12.15 6.54
CA LYS A 111 2.26 11.27 5.34
C LYS A 111 0.83 10.85 4.93
N PRO A 112 -0.05 10.39 5.83
CA PRO A 112 -1.41 10.01 5.42
C PRO A 112 -2.25 11.22 4.99
N LEU A 113 -2.03 12.39 5.57
CA LEU A 113 -2.72 13.62 5.16
C LEU A 113 -2.24 14.07 3.77
N GLU A 114 -0.94 13.99 3.49
CA GLU A 114 -0.39 14.26 2.16
C GLU A 114 -0.98 13.34 1.09
N LYS A 115 -1.12 12.04 1.38
CA LYS A 115 -1.73 11.09 0.45
C LYS A 115 -3.21 11.39 0.17
N LYS A 116 -3.95 11.89 1.17
CA LYS A 116 -5.35 12.29 0.98
C LYS A 116 -5.44 13.59 0.17
N LEU A 117 -4.60 14.57 0.45
CA LEU A 117 -4.55 15.83 -0.30
C LEU A 117 -4.09 15.61 -1.74
N SER A 118 -3.07 14.77 -1.98
CA SER A 118 -2.62 14.44 -3.34
C SER A 118 -3.75 13.81 -4.14
N TYR A 119 -4.51 12.89 -3.53
CA TYR A 119 -5.68 12.30 -4.17
C TYR A 119 -6.77 13.33 -4.47
N GLN A 120 -7.05 14.25 -3.54
CA GLN A 120 -8.03 15.32 -3.76
C GLN A 120 -7.59 16.29 -4.87
N LEU A 121 -6.30 16.65 -4.91
CA LEU A 121 -5.73 17.45 -5.98
C LEU A 121 -5.80 16.71 -7.31
N ASP A 122 -5.43 15.43 -7.37
CA ASP A 122 -5.56 14.61 -8.58
C ASP A 122 -7.01 14.48 -9.05
N LYS A 123 -7.96 14.39 -8.11
CA LYS A 123 -9.39 14.36 -8.44
C LYS A 123 -9.85 15.68 -9.03
N LEU A 124 -9.40 16.81 -8.47
CA LEU A 124 -9.73 18.14 -8.94
C LEU A 124 -9.10 18.41 -10.31
N THR A 125 -7.82 18.06 -10.51
CA THR A 125 -7.15 18.21 -11.81
C THR A 125 -7.81 17.34 -12.87
N ARG A 126 -8.18 16.09 -12.55
CA ARG A 126 -8.95 15.24 -13.48
C ARG A 126 -10.32 15.83 -13.81
N ALA A 127 -11.02 16.38 -12.82
CA ALA A 127 -12.31 17.05 -13.05
C ALA A 127 -12.14 18.30 -13.92
N TYR A 128 -11.10 19.09 -13.68
CA TYR A 128 -10.77 20.27 -14.48
C TYR A 128 -10.43 19.89 -15.92
N ILE A 129 -9.54 18.91 -16.14
CA ILE A 129 -9.19 18.41 -17.46
C ILE A 129 -10.41 17.84 -18.20
N LYS A 130 -11.30 17.15 -17.48
CA LYS A 130 -12.55 16.64 -18.05
C LYS A 130 -13.46 17.78 -18.50
N MET A 131 -13.66 18.79 -17.66
CA MET A 131 -14.44 19.98 -18.03
C MET A 131 -13.81 20.72 -19.20
N GLU A 132 -12.50 20.94 -19.20
CA GLU A 132 -11.80 21.62 -20.30
C GLU A 132 -11.98 20.87 -21.62
N LYS A 133 -11.95 19.54 -21.59
CA LYS A 133 -12.23 18.70 -22.77
C LYS A 133 -13.69 18.82 -23.22
N GLU A 134 -14.65 18.77 -22.30
CA GLU A 134 -16.08 18.94 -22.60
C GLU A 134 -16.37 20.32 -23.21
N TYR A 135 -15.74 21.39 -22.71
CA TYR A 135 -15.84 22.73 -23.30
C TYR A 135 -15.28 22.78 -24.72
N LYS A 136 -14.08 22.20 -24.95
CA LYS A 136 -13.46 22.15 -26.29
C LYS A 136 -14.28 21.30 -27.27
N ASP A 137 -14.85 20.19 -26.82
CA ASP A 137 -15.71 19.34 -27.65
C ASP A 137 -17.06 20.02 -27.94
N ALA A 138 -17.61 20.77 -26.99
CA ALA A 138 -18.80 21.59 -27.22
C ALA A 138 -18.55 22.75 -28.19
N GLU A 139 -17.39 23.42 -28.09
CA GLU A 139 -16.98 24.47 -29.03
C GLU A 139 -16.84 23.94 -30.45
N LYS A 140 -16.19 22.77 -30.63
CA LYS A 140 -16.11 22.10 -31.94
C LYS A 140 -17.48 21.73 -32.50
N ARG A 141 -18.37 21.14 -31.69
CA ARG A 141 -19.74 20.82 -32.12
C ARG A 141 -20.53 22.07 -32.51
N ALA A 142 -20.37 23.19 -31.79
CA ALA A 142 -21.01 24.46 -32.12
C ALA A 142 -20.47 25.04 -33.44
N LEU A 143 -19.17 24.91 -33.70
CA LEU A 143 -18.54 25.25 -34.97
C LEU A 143 -19.08 24.38 -36.11
N GLU A 144 -19.10 23.05 -35.96
CA GLU A 144 -19.60 22.11 -36.96
C GLU A 144 -21.08 22.36 -37.30
N THR A 145 -21.92 22.57 -36.28
CA THR A 145 -23.35 22.92 -36.49
C THR A 145 -23.51 24.28 -37.17
N SER A 146 -22.66 25.27 -36.88
CA SER A 146 -22.67 26.55 -37.61
C SER A 146 -22.21 26.42 -39.07
N THR A 147 -21.25 25.54 -39.36
CA THR A 147 -20.79 25.28 -40.74
C THR A 147 -21.85 24.53 -41.56
N LEU A 148 -22.57 23.60 -40.94
CA LEU A 148 -23.68 22.88 -41.57
C LEU A 148 -24.89 23.81 -41.80
N ALA A 149 -25.17 24.74 -40.88
CA ALA A 149 -26.22 25.75 -41.07
C ALA A 149 -25.90 26.76 -42.19
N ASN A 150 -24.61 27.05 -42.44
CA ASN A 150 -24.18 27.89 -43.57
C ASN A 150 -24.10 27.13 -44.90
N HIS A 151 -24.21 25.80 -44.91
CA HIS A 151 -24.20 24.98 -46.14
C HIS A 151 -25.58 24.45 -46.53
N GLY A 152 -26.64 24.99 -45.95
CA GLY A 152 -28.03 24.73 -46.35
C GLY A 152 -28.48 25.54 -47.57
N LYS A 153 -27.79 25.43 -48.71
CA LYS A 153 -28.32 25.70 -50.07
C LYS A 153 -27.32 25.28 -51.16
N ASP A 154 -27.30 24.01 -51.55
CA ASP A 154 -27.29 23.57 -52.96
C ASP A 154 -27.26 22.03 -53.06
N ASP A 155 -28.22 21.50 -53.82
CA ASP A 155 -28.27 20.13 -54.31
C ASP A 155 -27.10 19.85 -55.27
N ASN A 156 -26.40 18.71 -55.13
CA ASN A 156 -26.42 17.60 -56.11
C ASN A 156 -25.45 16.44 -55.73
N ASP A 157 -26.02 15.25 -55.49
CA ASP A 157 -25.61 13.89 -55.91
C ASP A 157 -24.13 13.42 -55.86
N SER A 158 -23.83 12.47 -54.96
CA SER A 158 -23.09 11.22 -55.28
C SER A 158 -23.06 10.24 -54.09
N GLU A 159 -23.51 9.03 -54.37
CA GLU A 159 -23.50 7.77 -53.60
C GLU A 159 -22.15 7.43 -52.93
N GLU A 160 -22.21 7.01 -51.65
CA GLU A 160 -21.41 5.88 -51.15
C GLU A 160 -22.04 5.27 -49.89
N ASP A 161 -22.35 3.99 -50.01
CA ASP A 161 -22.98 3.07 -49.07
C ASP A 161 -21.97 2.49 -48.06
N ASP A 162 -22.45 2.24 -46.84
CA ASP A 162 -22.06 1.18 -45.89
C ASP A 162 -21.63 1.61 -44.45
N SER A 163 -22.37 1.03 -43.50
CA SER A 163 -22.06 0.75 -42.09
C SER A 163 -22.20 1.87 -41.04
N SER A 164 -22.92 1.73 -39.91
CA SER A 164 -23.75 0.66 -39.34
C SER A 164 -24.40 1.16 -38.03
N GLU A 165 -25.70 0.89 -37.88
CA GLU A 165 -26.28 0.10 -36.77
C GLU A 165 -26.07 0.51 -35.29
N GLU A 166 -26.51 1.69 -34.85
CA GLU A 166 -26.71 1.96 -33.40
C GLU A 166 -28.13 2.43 -33.01
N GLU A 167 -29.07 2.51 -33.96
CA GLU A 167 -30.42 3.05 -33.68
C GLU A 167 -31.51 1.97 -33.41
N MET A 168 -31.21 0.66 -33.56
CA MET A 168 -32.25 -0.41 -33.51
C MET A 168 -32.07 -1.50 -32.45
N ALA A 169 -31.23 -1.29 -31.42
CA ALA A 169 -30.95 -2.30 -30.39
C ALA A 169 -31.77 -2.19 -29.08
N TYR A 170 -32.93 -1.52 -29.08
CA TYR A 170 -33.84 -1.51 -27.92
C TYR A 170 -35.03 -2.47 -28.09
N ARG A 171 -34.76 -3.77 -28.08
CA ARG A 171 -35.78 -4.80 -27.81
C ARG A 171 -35.25 -5.82 -26.80
N PRO A 172 -35.97 -6.13 -25.71
CA PRO A 172 -35.55 -7.13 -24.75
C PRO A 172 -35.64 -8.54 -25.35
N ASN A 173 -34.56 -9.33 -25.26
CA ASN A 173 -34.52 -10.72 -25.68
C ASN A 173 -35.38 -11.60 -24.75
N THR A 174 -36.48 -12.18 -25.27
CA THR A 174 -37.39 -13.08 -24.52
C THR A 174 -36.97 -14.55 -24.55
N SER A 175 -35.95 -14.91 -25.32
CA SER A 175 -35.48 -16.29 -25.51
C SER A 175 -34.74 -16.89 -24.32
N GLY A 176 -34.27 -16.06 -23.37
CA GLY A 176 -33.60 -16.52 -22.14
C GLY A 176 -34.53 -16.97 -21.01
N ILE A 177 -35.81 -16.57 -21.03
CA ILE A 177 -36.77 -16.80 -19.94
C ILE A 177 -37.48 -18.16 -20.03
N ILE A 178 -37.60 -18.76 -21.22
CA ILE A 178 -38.34 -20.02 -21.41
C ILE A 178 -37.43 -21.25 -21.22
N SER A 179 -36.11 -21.05 -21.19
CA SER A 179 -35.13 -22.16 -21.15
C SER A 179 -34.70 -22.59 -19.75
N THR A 180 -35.20 -21.94 -18.68
CA THR A 180 -34.82 -22.25 -17.28
C THR A 180 -35.75 -23.25 -16.57
N ASP A 181 -36.90 -23.60 -17.15
CA ASP A 181 -37.87 -24.54 -16.53
C ASP A 181 -37.65 -26.01 -16.88
N LYS A 182 -36.55 -26.37 -17.54
CA LYS A 182 -36.21 -27.76 -17.86
C LYS A 182 -34.74 -28.05 -17.61
N LYS A 183 -34.35 -28.21 -16.33
CA LYS A 183 -33.19 -29.02 -15.90
C LYS A 183 -33.06 -29.09 -14.37
N SER A 184 -33.74 -30.06 -13.76
CA SER A 184 -33.18 -30.84 -12.63
C SER A 184 -34.08 -32.05 -12.35
N SER A 185 -33.79 -33.17 -13.00
CA SER A 185 -34.31 -34.48 -12.61
C SER A 185 -33.23 -35.53 -12.83
N HIS A 186 -32.52 -35.91 -11.76
CA HIS A 186 -32.03 -37.28 -11.49
C HIS A 186 -31.11 -37.31 -10.26
N GLY A 187 -31.40 -38.24 -9.34
CA GLY A 187 -30.52 -38.64 -8.24
C GLY A 187 -31.29 -39.08 -7.00
N ASP A 188 -31.58 -40.37 -6.93
CA ASP A 188 -32.49 -41.11 -6.04
C ASP A 188 -32.21 -41.12 -4.52
N GLU A 189 -33.32 -41.34 -3.79
CA GLU A 189 -33.58 -42.11 -2.57
C GLU A 189 -32.51 -42.27 -1.47
N GLU A 190 -32.88 -41.90 -0.23
CA GLU A 190 -33.13 -42.88 0.84
C GLU A 190 -34.06 -42.33 1.94
N VAL A 191 -34.83 -43.26 2.52
CA VAL A 191 -36.00 -43.10 3.37
C VAL A 191 -35.62 -43.20 4.85
N SER A 192 -36.22 -42.38 5.72
CA SER A 192 -36.70 -42.85 7.02
C SER A 192 -37.88 -42.01 7.53
N LYS A 193 -38.97 -42.73 7.81
CA LYS A 193 -40.24 -42.30 8.40
C LYS A 193 -40.05 -41.75 9.82
N GLU A 194 -40.92 -40.82 10.20
CA GLU A 194 -41.92 -41.05 11.25
C GLU A 194 -43.04 -40.01 11.16
N GLU A 195 -44.26 -40.50 10.91
CA GLU A 195 -45.53 -39.80 11.02
C GLU A 195 -46.04 -39.92 12.45
N ASN A 196 -46.60 -38.81 12.96
CA ASN A 196 -47.77 -38.70 13.85
C ASN A 196 -48.07 -37.19 13.86
N GLY A 197 -49.17 -36.66 13.32
CA GLY A 197 -50.54 -37.10 13.51
C GLY A 197 -51.21 -36.08 14.43
N ASP A 198 -51.91 -35.10 13.84
CA ASP A 198 -53.19 -34.63 14.37
C ASP A 198 -53.87 -33.72 13.34
N GLU A 199 -54.87 -34.28 12.66
CA GLU A 199 -56.05 -33.54 12.24
C GLU A 199 -57.00 -33.49 13.44
N ASN A 200 -57.40 -32.28 13.86
CA ASN A 200 -58.80 -31.83 13.87
C ASN A 200 -59.03 -30.66 14.84
N GLY A 201 -59.94 -29.78 14.42
CA GLY A 201 -60.54 -28.71 15.21
C GLY A 201 -59.84 -27.37 15.03
N ASP A 202 -60.51 -26.25 14.82
CA ASP A 202 -61.94 -25.98 14.79
C ASP A 202 -62.09 -24.49 14.39
N ASP A 203 -63.30 -24.15 13.97
CA ASP A 203 -63.98 -22.87 14.21
C ASP A 203 -63.58 -21.58 13.48
N GLU A 204 -64.57 -21.11 12.72
CA GLU A 204 -65.18 -19.79 12.86
C GLU A 204 -64.42 -18.78 13.73
N SER A 205 -63.60 -17.96 13.08
CA SER A 205 -63.49 -16.56 13.48
C SER A 205 -63.38 -15.71 12.23
N GLY A 206 -64.35 -14.82 12.04
CA GLY A 206 -64.37 -13.78 11.00
C GLY A 206 -63.30 -12.70 11.23
N VAL A 207 -62.07 -13.11 11.53
CA VAL A 207 -60.92 -12.23 11.71
C VAL A 207 -59.93 -12.53 10.60
N TYR A 208 -59.92 -11.66 9.60
CA TYR A 208 -58.97 -11.70 8.49
C TYR A 208 -57.54 -11.66 9.03
N LYS A 209 -56.79 -12.74 8.80
CA LYS A 209 -55.35 -12.79 9.07
C LYS A 209 -54.61 -12.39 7.80
N PRO A 210 -53.96 -11.22 7.76
CA PRO A 210 -53.23 -10.80 6.57
C PRO A 210 -52.06 -11.76 6.32
N PRO A 211 -51.74 -12.04 5.03
CA PRO A 211 -50.63 -12.92 4.69
C PRO A 211 -49.33 -12.34 5.23
N LYS A 212 -48.54 -13.18 5.92
CA LYS A 212 -47.21 -12.82 6.39
C LYS A 212 -46.25 -12.82 5.19
N ILE A 213 -46.12 -11.68 4.53
CA ILE A 213 -45.14 -11.47 3.47
C ILE A 213 -43.79 -11.21 4.16
N THR A 214 -42.86 -12.16 4.08
CA THR A 214 -41.46 -11.86 4.38
C THR A 214 -40.94 -10.90 3.31
N ALA A 215 -40.17 -9.89 3.70
CA ALA A 215 -39.64 -8.90 2.76
C ALA A 215 -38.69 -9.56 1.76
N VAL A 216 -39.24 -10.04 0.64
CA VAL A 216 -38.48 -10.46 -0.53
C VAL A 216 -38.28 -9.22 -1.38
N LEU A 217 -37.02 -8.84 -1.59
CA LEU A 217 -36.69 -7.74 -2.51
C LEU A 217 -37.26 -8.04 -3.90
N PRO A 218 -37.80 -7.04 -4.63
CA PRO A 218 -38.22 -7.22 -6.01
C PRO A 218 -37.06 -7.74 -6.86
N PRO A 219 -37.29 -8.64 -7.82
CA PRO A 219 -36.24 -9.16 -8.69
C PRO A 219 -35.68 -8.03 -9.56
N GLN A 220 -34.55 -7.44 -9.13
CA GLN A 220 -33.78 -6.51 -9.94
C GLN A 220 -33.03 -7.29 -11.02
N GLN A 221 -33.35 -7.01 -12.28
CA GLN A 221 -32.82 -7.68 -13.47
C GLN A 221 -31.32 -7.39 -13.75
N THR A 222 -30.62 -6.67 -12.87
CA THR A 222 -29.18 -6.37 -12.98
C THR A 222 -28.49 -6.39 -11.61
N HIS A 223 -28.68 -7.45 -10.82
CA HIS A 223 -27.97 -7.56 -9.53
C HIS A 223 -26.49 -7.89 -9.78
N PHE A 224 -25.64 -6.87 -9.81
CA PHE A 224 -24.22 -7.09 -9.63
C PHE A 224 -23.99 -7.40 -8.14
N GLU A 225 -23.40 -8.55 -7.86
CA GLU A 225 -22.99 -8.90 -6.51
C GLU A 225 -21.70 -8.14 -6.18
N ASP A 226 -21.81 -6.87 -5.79
CA ASP A 226 -20.70 -6.13 -5.16
C ASP A 226 -20.52 -6.60 -3.71
N ARG A 227 -20.29 -7.91 -3.58
CA ARG A 227 -19.93 -8.54 -2.33
C ARG A 227 -18.42 -8.57 -2.22
N PHE A 228 -17.93 -8.11 -1.09
CA PHE A 228 -16.51 -8.20 -0.77
C PHE A 228 -16.08 -9.67 -0.68
N ASP A 229 -15.30 -10.11 -1.66
CA ASP A 229 -14.71 -11.45 -1.66
C ASP A 229 -13.30 -11.45 -1.06
N ALA A 230 -13.22 -11.78 0.23
CA ALA A 230 -11.94 -11.94 0.94
C ALA A 230 -11.01 -12.98 0.27
N ARG A 231 -11.56 -13.92 -0.50
CA ARG A 231 -10.78 -14.93 -1.22
C ARG A 231 -9.98 -14.33 -2.37
N GLU A 232 -10.46 -13.27 -3.00
CA GLU A 232 -9.79 -12.60 -4.10
C GLU A 232 -8.64 -11.73 -3.61
N HIS A 233 -8.83 -11.06 -2.48
CA HIS A 233 -7.82 -10.21 -1.84
C HIS A 233 -6.80 -10.97 -0.99
N LYS A 234 -6.95 -12.28 -0.80
CA LYS A 234 -5.99 -13.10 -0.05
C LYS A 234 -4.76 -13.39 -0.90
N ASP A 235 -3.58 -13.31 -0.29
CA ASP A 235 -2.32 -13.69 -0.93
C ASP A 235 -2.31 -15.16 -1.36
N ARG A 236 -2.24 -15.38 -2.68
CA ARG A 236 -2.17 -16.71 -3.30
C ARG A 236 -0.77 -17.09 -3.78
N SER A 237 0.26 -16.36 -3.32
CA SER A 237 1.66 -16.55 -3.73
C SER A 237 2.13 -18.00 -3.56
N SER A 238 1.73 -18.68 -2.47
CA SER A 238 2.10 -20.06 -2.20
C SER A 238 1.52 -21.10 -3.19
N LYS A 239 0.51 -20.72 -4.00
CA LYS A 239 -0.13 -21.65 -4.94
C LYS A 239 0.72 -21.89 -6.18
N SER A 240 1.33 -20.82 -6.73
CA SER A 240 2.22 -20.88 -7.89
C SER A 240 3.69 -21.02 -7.51
N ARG A 241 4.02 -20.90 -6.22
CA ARG A 241 5.37 -21.10 -5.70
C ARG A 241 5.82 -22.55 -5.94
N MET A 242 6.88 -22.73 -6.73
CA MET A 242 7.49 -24.02 -7.04
C MET A 242 8.96 -24.02 -6.64
N GLN A 243 9.37 -25.02 -5.85
CA GLN A 243 10.70 -25.08 -5.26
C GLN A 243 11.83 -25.04 -6.32
N ALA A 244 11.71 -25.81 -7.41
CA ALA A 244 12.74 -25.81 -8.47
C ALA A 244 12.93 -24.43 -9.14
N MET A 245 11.86 -23.62 -9.25
CA MET A 245 11.97 -22.26 -9.78
C MET A 245 12.59 -21.32 -8.75
N GLU A 246 12.28 -21.49 -7.47
CA GLU A 246 12.88 -20.69 -6.40
C GLU A 246 14.37 -20.96 -6.23
N GLU A 247 14.78 -22.20 -6.37
CA GLU A 247 16.19 -22.60 -6.37
C GLU A 247 16.95 -21.94 -7.53
N TYR A 248 16.39 -21.98 -8.75
CA TYR A 248 16.96 -21.26 -9.90
C TYR A 248 17.02 -19.74 -9.65
N ILE A 249 16.01 -19.15 -9.00
CA ILE A 249 16.02 -17.72 -8.66
C ILE A 249 17.11 -17.41 -7.64
N ARG A 250 17.32 -18.26 -6.63
CA ARG A 250 18.39 -18.07 -5.64
C ARG A 250 19.76 -18.15 -6.29
N GLU A 251 19.98 -19.14 -7.15
CA GLU A 251 21.23 -19.29 -7.91
C GLU A 251 21.46 -18.12 -8.88
N SER A 252 20.39 -17.64 -9.53
CA SER A 252 20.46 -16.48 -10.44
C SER A 252 20.57 -15.14 -9.71
N SER A 253 20.31 -15.12 -8.39
CA SER A 253 20.38 -13.90 -7.60
C SER A 253 21.77 -13.74 -7.01
N ASP A 254 22.32 -12.53 -7.11
CA ASP A 254 23.59 -12.15 -6.48
C ASP A 254 23.45 -11.83 -4.98
N GLN A 255 22.27 -12.05 -4.41
CA GLN A 255 22.04 -11.77 -3.00
C GLN A 255 22.49 -12.96 -2.16
N PRO A 256 23.19 -12.73 -1.03
CA PRO A 256 23.59 -13.81 -0.15
C PRO A 256 22.35 -14.42 0.53
N ASP A 257 22.29 -15.75 0.52
CA ASP A 257 21.30 -16.50 1.27
C ASP A 257 21.72 -16.62 2.75
N TRP A 258 20.76 -16.47 3.66
CA TRP A 258 20.97 -16.63 5.10
C TRP A 258 20.92 -18.11 5.48
N SER A 259 22.02 -18.83 5.27
CA SER A 259 22.17 -20.21 5.76
C SER A 259 22.46 -20.23 7.26
N ALA A 260 21.95 -21.26 7.95
CA ALA A 260 22.22 -21.44 9.37
C ALA A 260 23.62 -22.04 9.61
N SER A 261 24.10 -21.93 10.84
CA SER A 261 25.34 -22.59 11.25
C SER A 261 25.24 -24.10 11.14
N ILE A 262 26.33 -24.75 10.73
CA ILE A 262 26.41 -26.20 10.57
C ILE A 262 26.10 -26.87 11.91
N GLY A 263 25.06 -27.69 11.94
CA GLY A 263 24.61 -28.40 13.15
C GLY A 263 23.37 -27.82 13.82
N ALA A 264 23.03 -26.54 13.59
CA ALA A 264 21.80 -25.94 14.12
C ALA A 264 20.53 -26.53 13.46
N ASP A 265 20.66 -26.98 12.21
CA ASP A 265 19.55 -27.53 11.43
C ASP A 265 19.32 -29.03 11.63
N ILE A 266 20.14 -29.71 12.44
CA ILE A 266 20.00 -31.15 12.65
C ILE A 266 18.89 -31.41 13.67
N VAL A 267 17.87 -32.19 13.28
CA VAL A 267 16.73 -32.50 14.13
C VAL A 267 16.96 -33.78 14.91
N ASN A 268 16.65 -33.76 16.22
CA ASN A 268 16.64 -34.94 17.10
C ASN A 268 17.93 -35.75 17.01
N HIS A 269 19.09 -35.09 17.12
CA HIS A 269 20.42 -35.72 17.09
C HIS A 269 20.62 -36.63 15.86
N GLY A 270 20.05 -36.24 14.70
CA GLY A 270 20.17 -36.97 13.43
C GLY A 270 18.98 -37.87 13.08
N ARG A 271 18.11 -38.22 14.04
CA ARG A 271 16.93 -39.08 13.76
C ARG A 271 15.92 -38.41 12.82
N GLY A 272 15.84 -37.09 12.85
CA GLY A 272 14.95 -36.31 11.99
C GLY A 272 15.58 -35.86 10.68
N GLY A 273 16.87 -36.17 10.46
CA GLY A 273 17.64 -35.60 9.36
C GLY A 273 17.97 -34.11 9.57
N ILE A 274 18.42 -33.47 8.50
CA ILE A 274 18.67 -32.02 8.41
C ILE A 274 17.35 -31.36 7.97
N LYS A 275 17.00 -30.21 8.57
CA LYS A 275 15.81 -29.44 8.18
C LYS A 275 15.92 -29.00 6.72
N SER A 276 14.84 -29.15 5.97
CA SER A 276 14.72 -28.54 4.64
C SER A 276 14.58 -27.02 4.75
N SER A 277 15.01 -26.26 3.73
CA SER A 277 14.88 -24.80 3.65
C SER A 277 13.44 -24.30 3.88
N ARG A 278 12.42 -25.06 3.48
CA ARG A 278 11.00 -24.73 3.76
C ARG A 278 10.64 -24.94 5.24
N ASP A 279 11.30 -25.90 5.87
CA ASP A 279 11.08 -26.23 7.27
C ASP A 279 11.76 -25.21 8.18
N THR A 280 12.95 -24.73 7.84
CA THR A 280 13.64 -23.61 8.51
C THR A 280 12.86 -22.30 8.37
N GLU A 281 12.39 -21.92 7.16
CA GLU A 281 11.58 -20.70 6.95
C GLU A 281 10.28 -20.73 7.78
N LYS A 282 9.65 -21.90 7.90
CA LYS A 282 8.44 -22.04 8.73
C LYS A 282 8.77 -21.93 10.22
N GLU A 283 9.89 -22.47 10.68
CA GLU A 283 10.33 -22.35 12.06
C GLU A 283 10.66 -20.90 12.41
N LEU A 284 11.39 -20.18 11.55
CA LEU A 284 11.65 -18.75 11.72
C LEU A 284 10.37 -17.92 11.83
N LYS A 285 9.33 -18.29 11.05
CA LYS A 285 8.01 -17.63 11.15
C LYS A 285 7.28 -17.96 12.46
N VAL A 286 7.52 -19.13 13.02
CA VAL A 286 6.98 -19.52 14.33
C VAL A 286 7.71 -18.75 15.42
N THR A 287 9.04 -18.73 15.41
CA THR A 287 9.82 -17.99 16.42
C THR A 287 9.51 -16.49 16.37
N SER A 288 9.44 -15.88 15.18
CA SER A 288 9.05 -14.47 15.07
C SER A 288 7.67 -14.19 15.66
N PHE A 289 6.71 -15.09 15.44
CA PHE A 289 5.37 -14.95 16.02
C PHE A 289 5.36 -15.12 17.54
N GLU A 290 6.13 -16.07 18.06
CA GLU A 290 6.26 -16.30 19.50
C GLU A 290 6.96 -15.14 20.21
N GLU A 291 7.96 -14.54 19.56
CA GLU A 291 8.68 -13.35 20.04
C GLU A 291 7.79 -12.10 20.01
N ASP A 292 7.04 -11.89 18.92
CA ASP A 292 6.15 -10.73 18.77
C ASP A 292 4.98 -10.75 19.76
N ASN A 293 4.43 -11.94 20.04
CA ASN A 293 3.25 -12.10 20.90
C ASN A 293 3.56 -12.61 22.30
N PHE A 294 4.82 -12.95 22.59
CA PHE A 294 5.27 -13.54 23.86
C PHE A 294 4.47 -14.78 24.30
N THR A 295 3.98 -15.57 23.35
CA THR A 295 3.18 -16.79 23.62
C THR A 295 3.69 -17.99 22.82
N ARG A 296 3.82 -19.15 23.47
CA ARG A 296 4.22 -20.41 22.79
C ARG A 296 3.07 -21.08 22.06
N LEU A 297 3.37 -21.64 20.89
CA LEU A 297 2.41 -22.41 20.09
C LEU A 297 2.33 -23.86 20.56
N ASN A 298 1.24 -24.22 21.22
CA ASN A 298 0.97 -25.59 21.65
C ASN A 298 0.23 -26.38 20.56
N ILE A 299 0.60 -27.64 20.35
CA ILE A 299 -0.10 -28.56 19.43
C ILE A 299 -1.40 -29.02 20.10
N THR A 300 -2.42 -28.18 20.09
CA THR A 300 -3.71 -28.44 20.75
C THR A 300 -4.67 -29.21 19.85
N ASN A 301 -4.55 -29.03 18.53
CA ASN A 301 -5.50 -29.60 17.58
C ASN A 301 -5.07 -31.00 17.09
N LYS A 302 -6.01 -31.98 17.15
CA LYS A 302 -5.83 -33.33 16.58
C LYS A 302 -5.42 -33.25 15.10
N ALA A 303 -5.96 -32.30 14.35
CA ALA A 303 -5.62 -32.08 12.94
C ALA A 303 -4.16 -31.65 12.76
N GLU A 304 -3.64 -30.79 13.64
CA GLU A 304 -2.26 -30.34 13.60
C GLU A 304 -1.28 -31.46 13.97
N LYS A 305 -1.63 -32.28 14.97
CA LYS A 305 -0.85 -33.49 15.31
C LYS A 305 -0.77 -34.46 14.13
N ARG A 306 -1.87 -34.64 13.38
CA ARG A 306 -1.87 -35.44 12.14
C ARG A 306 -0.97 -34.83 11.07
N LYS A 307 -1.05 -33.51 10.87
CA LYS A 307 -0.22 -32.79 9.90
C LYS A 307 1.27 -32.88 10.23
N GLN A 308 1.64 -32.79 11.51
CA GLN A 308 3.02 -32.93 11.95
C GLN A 308 3.56 -34.34 11.69
N LYS A 309 2.80 -35.39 12.04
CA LYS A 309 3.18 -36.79 11.75
C LYS A 309 3.28 -37.06 10.24
N GLN A 310 2.38 -36.49 9.44
CA GLN A 310 2.45 -36.62 7.98
C GLN A 310 3.68 -35.91 7.41
N ARG A 311 4.00 -34.71 7.91
CA ARG A 311 5.20 -33.97 7.51
C ARG A 311 6.47 -34.74 7.87
N GLU A 312 6.57 -35.30 9.07
CA GLU A 312 7.73 -36.09 9.50
C GLU A 312 7.92 -37.33 8.63
N ARG A 313 6.83 -38.02 8.27
CA ARG A 313 6.91 -39.17 7.33
C ARG A 313 7.35 -38.73 5.93
N ASN A 314 6.79 -37.66 5.40
CA ASN A 314 7.18 -37.14 4.09
C ASN A 314 8.64 -36.69 4.09
N ALA A 315 9.11 -36.05 5.16
CA ALA A 315 10.51 -35.66 5.32
C ALA A 315 11.42 -36.88 5.28
N ARG A 316 11.08 -37.97 5.99
CA ARG A 316 11.88 -39.20 5.95
C ARG A 316 11.97 -39.87 4.57
N VAL A 317 10.94 -39.72 3.74
CA VAL A 317 10.90 -40.36 2.42
C VAL A 317 11.58 -39.48 1.37
N ASN A 318 11.39 -38.17 1.45
CA ASN A 318 11.74 -37.25 0.36
C ASN A 318 12.94 -36.37 0.66
N VAL A 319 13.22 -36.07 1.95
CA VAL A 319 14.32 -35.19 2.35
C VAL A 319 15.56 -36.02 2.62
N ILE A 320 16.60 -35.79 1.82
CA ILE A 320 17.88 -36.49 1.92
C ILE A 320 18.97 -35.42 2.04
N GLY A 321 19.75 -35.46 3.13
CA GLY A 321 20.81 -34.48 3.34
C GLY A 321 20.35 -33.04 3.59
N GLY A 322 19.06 -32.80 3.87
CA GLY A 322 18.49 -31.46 4.01
C GLY A 322 17.85 -30.92 2.72
N GLU A 323 18.05 -31.58 1.60
CA GLU A 323 17.43 -31.26 0.31
C GLU A 323 16.18 -32.11 0.09
N ASP A 324 15.11 -31.53 -0.50
CA ASP A 324 13.83 -32.22 -0.74
C ASP A 324 13.76 -32.72 -2.19
N PHE A 325 13.93 -34.03 -2.38
CA PHE A 325 13.83 -34.70 -3.69
C PHE A 325 12.38 -35.08 -4.05
N GLY A 326 11.41 -34.82 -3.16
CA GLY A 326 10.00 -35.15 -3.40
C GLY A 326 9.39 -34.41 -4.59
N ILE A 327 9.98 -33.29 -5.00
CA ILE A 327 9.57 -32.48 -6.16
C ILE A 327 9.59 -33.31 -7.45
N PHE A 328 10.61 -34.15 -7.63
CA PHE A 328 10.82 -34.93 -8.85
C PHE A 328 9.80 -36.06 -9.01
N SER A 329 9.21 -36.51 -7.91
CA SER A 329 8.11 -37.50 -7.91
C SER A 329 6.73 -36.89 -8.18
N SER A 330 6.63 -35.56 -8.22
CA SER A 330 5.37 -34.85 -8.35
C SER A 330 4.88 -34.78 -9.80
N LYS A 331 3.58 -35.00 -10.00
CA LYS A 331 2.91 -34.83 -11.30
C LYS A 331 2.60 -33.36 -11.64
N ARG A 332 2.91 -32.41 -10.73
CA ARG A 332 2.66 -30.99 -10.95
C ARG A 332 3.60 -30.47 -12.02
N LYS A 333 3.03 -29.92 -13.09
CA LYS A 333 3.82 -29.40 -14.20
C LYS A 333 4.35 -28.00 -13.89
N LEU A 334 5.61 -27.75 -14.26
CA LEU A 334 6.23 -26.43 -14.12
C LEU A 334 5.56 -25.38 -15.02
N GLU A 335 5.08 -25.79 -16.19
CA GLU A 335 4.38 -24.91 -17.12
C GLU A 335 3.11 -24.29 -16.51
N ASP A 336 2.39 -24.96 -15.61
CA ASP A 336 1.14 -24.43 -15.08
C ASP A 336 1.37 -23.20 -14.19
N SER A 337 2.53 -23.14 -13.53
CA SER A 337 2.92 -22.00 -12.69
C SER A 337 3.73 -20.95 -13.45
N THR A 338 4.49 -21.37 -14.48
CA THR A 338 5.38 -20.48 -15.25
C THR A 338 4.77 -20.01 -16.58
N SER A 339 3.67 -20.61 -17.03
CA SER A 339 3.13 -20.32 -18.35
C SER A 339 2.64 -18.87 -18.47
N ARG A 340 3.39 -18.14 -19.27
CA ARG A 340 2.98 -16.95 -20.04
C ARG A 340 2.10 -15.97 -19.25
N ARG A 341 2.61 -15.48 -18.11
CA ARG A 341 2.10 -14.31 -17.38
C ARG A 341 0.56 -14.25 -17.46
N GLY A 342 -0.17 -15.20 -16.90
CA GLY A 342 -1.59 -15.48 -17.20
C GLY A 342 -2.48 -14.24 -17.46
N ALA A 343 -2.47 -13.27 -16.53
CA ALA A 343 -3.24 -12.03 -16.67
C ALA A 343 -2.64 -11.02 -17.69
N LYS A 344 -1.32 -11.04 -17.89
CA LYS A 344 -0.57 -10.17 -18.83
C LYS A 344 -0.16 -10.93 -20.11
N LYS A 345 -0.91 -11.96 -20.49
CA LYS A 345 -0.62 -12.75 -21.68
C LYS A 345 -0.87 -11.89 -22.92
N THR A 346 0.11 -11.79 -23.80
CA THR A 346 0.00 -11.01 -25.05
C THR A 346 -0.89 -11.74 -26.04
N ARG A 347 -2.15 -11.33 -26.09
CA ARG A 347 -3.15 -11.89 -27.00
C ARG A 347 -3.04 -11.23 -28.38
N SER A 348 -2.87 -9.91 -28.40
CA SER A 348 -2.72 -9.13 -29.64
C SER A 348 -1.28 -9.16 -30.18
N ALA A 349 -1.14 -9.02 -31.50
CA ALA A 349 0.15 -8.83 -32.16
C ALA A 349 0.82 -7.52 -31.73
N TRP A 350 0.02 -6.47 -31.50
CA TRP A 350 0.50 -5.18 -30.99
C TRP A 350 1.11 -5.32 -29.60
N ASP A 351 0.46 -6.02 -28.67
CA ASP A 351 1.00 -6.27 -27.32
C ASP A 351 2.35 -7.02 -27.40
N ARG A 352 2.49 -7.95 -28.38
CA ARG A 352 3.74 -8.69 -28.58
C ARG A 352 4.85 -7.76 -29.08
N ALA A 353 4.52 -6.84 -29.98
CA ALA A 353 5.46 -5.83 -30.46
C ALA A 353 5.90 -4.88 -29.33
N GLN A 354 4.94 -4.36 -28.55
CA GLN A 354 5.21 -3.50 -27.39
C GLN A 354 6.04 -4.16 -26.29
N ARG A 355 5.99 -5.49 -26.14
CA ARG A 355 6.86 -6.19 -25.20
C ARG A 355 8.31 -6.32 -25.69
N LYS A 356 8.49 -6.36 -27.01
CA LYS A 356 9.80 -6.58 -27.64
C LYS A 356 10.59 -5.27 -27.73
N LEU A 357 9.87 -4.16 -27.91
CA LEU A 357 10.36 -2.79 -27.67
C LEU A 357 10.67 -2.63 -26.18
#